data_AF-A0A9W4PH71-F1
#
_entry.id   AF-A0A9W4PH71-F1
#
_cell.length_a   1.000
_cell.length_b   1.000
_cell.length_c   1.000
_cell.angle_alpha   90.00
_cell.angle_beta   90.00
_cell.angle_gamma   90.00
#
_symmetry.space_group_name_H-M   'P 1'
#
loop_
_entity.id
_entity.type
_entity.pdbx_description
1 polymer ?
#
loop_
_entity_poly.entity_id
_entity_poly.type
_entity_poly.pdbx_seq_one_letter_code
_entity_poly.pdbx_strand_id
1 'polypeptide(L)' 'MQNNYFLFFMAMLTGFAFIKLPVANTIFSGLETFLDVIGIVIVLIFAIAIIWKAAQALFKG' A
#
# COMPACT_ATOMS: atom_id res chain seq x y z
N MET A 1 -11.71 5.40 -19.04
CA MET A 1 -10.64 5.29 -18.03
C MET A 1 -10.74 3.91 -17.40
N GLN A 2 -9.78 3.02 -17.67
CA GLN A 2 -9.80 1.64 -17.18
C GLN A 2 -9.76 1.66 -15.65
N ASN A 3 -10.87 1.26 -15.03
CA ASN A 3 -11.13 1.49 -13.62
C ASN A 3 -10.43 0.40 -12.79
N ASN A 4 -9.10 0.46 -12.74
CA ASN A 4 -8.28 -0.57 -12.12
C ASN A 4 -8.26 -0.43 -10.59
N TYR A 5 -9.42 -0.45 -9.93
CA TYR A 5 -9.55 -0.56 -8.48
C TYR A 5 -8.71 -1.73 -7.92
N PHE A 6 -8.62 -2.80 -8.71
CA PHE A 6 -7.80 -3.97 -8.43
C PHE A 6 -6.31 -3.63 -8.31
N LEU A 7 -5.78 -2.69 -9.14
CA LEU A 7 -4.39 -2.25 -9.02
C LEU A 7 -4.15 -1.47 -7.73
N PHE A 8 -5.06 -0.58 -7.35
CA PHE A 8 -4.93 0.15 -6.09
C PHE A 8 -4.97 -0.80 -4.88
N PHE A 9 -5.83 -1.82 -4.94
CA PHE A 9 -5.90 -2.85 -3.90
C PHE A 9 -4.63 -3.71 -3.85
N MET A 10 -4.13 -4.18 -5.00
CA MET A 10 -2.88 -4.94 -5.07
C MET A 10 -1.68 -4.11 -4.58
N ALA A 11 -1.63 -2.82 -4.93
CA ALA A 11 -0.58 -1.90 -4.46
C ALA A 11 -0.68 -1.59 -2.96
N MET A 12 -1.87 -1.63 -2.37
CA MET A 12 -2.03 -1.57 -0.92
C MET A 12 -1.48 -2.84 -0.25
N LEU A 13 -1.76 -4.02 -0.81
CA LEU A 13 -1.26 -5.29 -0.30
C LEU A 13 0.27 -5.41 -0.38
N THR A 14 0.91 -4.87 -1.42
CA THR A 14 2.38 -4.82 -1.50
C THR A 14 2.98 -3.95 -0.38
N GLY A 15 2.30 -2.87 0.03
CA GLY A 15 2.71 -2.09 1.19
C GLY A 15 2.78 -2.91 2.49
N PHE A 16 1.82 -3.81 2.72
CA PHE A 16 1.89 -4.75 3.84
C PHE A 16 2.98 -5.80 3.69
N ALA A 17 3.27 -6.23 2.46
CA ALA A 17 4.37 -7.15 2.19
C ALA A 17 5.74 -6.53 2.53
N PHE A 18 5.91 -5.21 2.32
CA PHE A 18 7.11 -4.49 2.76
C PHE A 18 7.27 -4.48 4.29
N ILE A 19 6.17 -4.28 5.03
CA ILE A 19 6.18 -4.26 6.52
C ILE A 19 6.44 -5.67 7.11
N LYS A 20 5.99 -6.71 6.42
CA LYS A 20 6.09 -8.10 6.91
C LYS A 20 7.25 -8.87 6.32
N LEU A 21 8.13 -8.23 5.55
CA LEU A 21 9.26 -8.89 4.93
C LEU A 21 10.27 -9.30 6.02
N PRO A 22 10.55 -10.60 6.20
CA PRO A 22 11.54 -11.04 7.19
C PRO A 22 12.95 -10.71 6.67
N VAL A 23 13.49 -9.57 7.13
CA VAL A 23 14.86 -9.13 6.80
C VAL A 23 15.87 -9.38 7.93
N ALA A 24 15.41 -9.88 9.07
CA ALA A 24 16.26 -10.29 10.18
C ALA A 24 17.29 -11.35 9.72
N ASN A 25 18.56 -11.16 10.08
CA ASN A 25 19.70 -12.01 9.68
C ASN A 25 20.00 -12.03 8.17
N THR A 26 19.48 -11.09 7.40
CA THR A 26 19.85 -10.91 5.98
C THR A 26 20.76 -9.68 5.79
N ILE A 27 21.33 -9.53 4.60
CA ILE A 27 22.09 -8.33 4.18
C ILE A 27 21.26 -7.03 4.23
N PHE A 28 19.94 -7.14 4.37
CA PHE A 28 19.00 -6.02 4.41
C PHE A 28 18.51 -5.70 5.84
N SER A 29 19.09 -6.29 6.88
CA SER A 29 18.72 -6.03 8.27
C SER A 29 18.82 -4.55 8.65
N GLY A 30 19.78 -3.81 8.09
CA GLY A 30 19.91 -2.37 8.27
C GLY A 30 18.82 -1.53 7.60
N LEU A 31 18.03 -2.11 6.70
CA LEU A 31 16.92 -1.44 6.00
C LEU A 31 15.54 -1.78 6.59
N GLU A 32 15.46 -2.58 7.66
CA GLU A 32 14.18 -3.00 8.26
C GLU A 32 13.26 -1.82 8.56
N THR A 33 13.74 -0.83 9.31
CA THR A 33 12.98 0.40 9.62
C THR A 33 12.59 1.18 8.37
N PHE A 34 13.45 1.19 7.34
CA PHE A 34 13.17 1.89 6.09
C PHE A 34 12.05 1.21 5.28
N LEU A 35 12.08 -0.12 5.19
CA LEU A 35 11.05 -0.93 4.53
C LEU A 35 9.71 -0.80 5.24
N ASP A 36 9.71 -0.79 6.58
CA ASP A 36 8.51 -0.56 7.39
C ASP A 36 7.90 0.82 7.12
N VAL A 37 8.70 1.89 7.16
CA VAL A 37 8.23 3.25 6.91
C VAL A 37 7.65 3.38 5.50
N ILE A 38 8.35 2.87 4.49
CA ILE A 38 7.85 2.90 3.11
C ILE A 38 6.57 2.08 2.98
N GLY A 39 6.52 0.88 3.56
CA GLY A 39 5.34 0.03 3.53
C GLY A 39 4.11 0.74 4.14
N ILE A 40 4.28 1.40 5.28
CA ILE A 40 3.22 2.19 5.93
C ILE A 40 2.76 3.34 5.02
N VAL A 41 3.69 4.08 4.42
CA VAL A 41 3.37 5.20 3.51
C VAL A 41 2.58 4.70 2.30
N ILE A 42 2.99 3.57 1.70
CA ILE A 42 2.28 2.95 0.58
C ILE A 42 0.86 2.57 0.99
N VAL A 43 0.69 1.86 2.11
CA VAL A 43 -0.64 1.46 2.61
C VAL A 43 -1.54 2.69 2.79
N LEU A 44 -1.03 3.75 3.43
CA LEU A 44 -1.79 4.98 3.68
C LEU A 44 -2.25 5.67 2.39
N ILE A 45 -1.34 5.89 1.44
CA ILE A 45 -1.65 6.59 0.19
C ILE A 45 -2.69 5.81 -0.62
N PHE A 46 -2.48 4.50 -0.78
CA PHE A 46 -3.40 3.66 -1.54
C PHE A 46 -4.75 3.48 -0.84
N ALA A 47 -4.79 3.38 0.48
CA ALA A 47 -6.03 3.36 1.25
C ALA A 47 -6.85 4.64 1.03
N ILE A 48 -6.21 5.82 1.15
CA ILE A 48 -6.86 7.11 0.90
C ILE A 48 -7.38 7.20 -0.54
N ALA A 49 -6.58 6.77 -1.52
CA ALA A 49 -6.98 6.78 -2.92
C ALA A 49 -8.21 5.90 -3.19
N ILE A 50 -8.26 4.70 -2.59
CA ILE A 50 -9.41 3.80 -2.70
C ILE A 50 -10.65 4.43 -2.05
N ILE A 51 -10.53 4.96 -0.83
CA ILE A 51 -11.63 5.61 -0.12
C ILE A 51 -12.17 6.79 -0.93
N TRP A 52 -11.30 7.62 -1.47
CA TRP A 52 -11.69 8.78 -2.28
C TRP A 52 -12.45 8.35 -3.54
N LYS A 53 -11.96 7.32 -4.23
CA LYS A 53 -12.65 6.79 -5.40
C LYS A 53 -13.98 6.12 -5.06
N ALA A 54 -14.07 5.43 -3.92
CA ALA A 54 -15.31 4.85 -3.43
C ALA A 54 -16.34 5.94 -3.07
N ALA A 55 -15.91 7.01 -2.39
CA ALA A 55 -16.75 8.16 -2.08
C ALA A 55 -17.24 8.84 -3.37
N GLN A 56 -16.35 9.08 -4.34
CA GLN A 56 -16.77 9.62 -5.64
C GLN A 56 -17.77 8.72 -6.38
N ALA A 57 -17.63 7.39 -6.27
CA ALA A 57 -18.60 6.46 -6.86
C ALA A 57 -19.95 6.51 -6.14
N LEU A 58 -19.94 6.70 -4.82
CA LEU A 58 -21.16 6.83 -4.01
C LEU A 58 -21.92 8.14 -4.30
N PHE A 59 -21.21 9.26 -4.45
CA PHE A 59 -21.83 10.58 -4.70
C PHE A 59 -22.07 10.89 -6.19
N LYS A 60 -21.57 10.05 -7.11
CA LYS A 60 -21.93 10.09 -8.54
C LYS A 60 -23.05 9.13 -8.92
N GLY A 61 -23.52 8.31 -7.98
CA GLY A 61 -24.79 7.58 -8.08
C GLY A 61 -25.95 8.50 -7.76
#